data_AF-A0A6J6JN86-F1
#
_entry.id   AF-A0A6J6JN86-F1
#
_cell.length_a   1.000
_cell.length_b   1.000
_cell.length_c   1.000
_cell.angle_alpha   90.00
_cell.angle_beta   90.00
_cell.angle_gamma   90.00
#
_symmetry.space_group_name_H-M   'P 1'
#
loop_
_entity.id
_entity.type
_entity.pdbx_description
1 polymer ?
#
loop_
_entity_poly.entity_id
_entity_poly.type
_entity_poly.pdbx_seq_one_letter_code
_entity_poly.pdbx_strand_id
1 'polypeptide(L)'
;MSAEHRLVVTIEDGIKVGGIGTRVRQDLRDAQVDTALTEIGLPDEFIDHATRNEILEDAGLTAQAIARNIVAQVVGSRIPHARSVEASSSTSEATKPSTIS
;
A
#
# COMPACT_ATOMS: atom_id res chain seq x y z
N MET A 1 -20.45 9.86 7.91
CA MET A 1 -19.26 10.47 7.30
C MET A 1 -18.57 9.54 6.30
N SER A 2 -17.81 8.51 6.67
CA SER A 2 -17.02 7.70 5.69
C SER A 2 -17.86 7.00 4.62
N ALA A 3 -19.03 6.46 4.99
CA ALA A 3 -19.97 5.81 4.06
C ALA A 3 -20.63 6.79 3.05
N GLU A 4 -20.58 8.10 3.31
CA GLU A 4 -21.14 9.13 2.43
C GLU A 4 -20.13 9.61 1.38
N HIS A 5 -18.88 9.14 1.44
CA HIS A 5 -17.80 9.54 0.54
C HIS A 5 -17.44 8.40 -0.40
N ARG A 6 -16.95 8.75 -1.59
CA ARG A 6 -16.50 7.78 -2.60
C ARG A 6 -15.12 7.19 -2.30
N LEU A 7 -14.30 7.93 -1.55
CA LEU A 7 -12.91 7.59 -1.22
C LEU A 7 -12.55 8.25 0.12
N VAL A 8 -11.89 7.49 0.99
CA VAL A 8 -11.22 8.00 2.19
C VAL A 8 -9.72 7.92 1.95
N VAL A 9 -8.98 8.95 2.36
CA VAL A 9 -7.52 8.99 2.29
C VAL A 9 -6.98 9.35 3.65
N THR A 10 -6.01 8.57 4.14
CA THR A 10 -5.21 8.91 5.32
C THR A 10 -3.81 9.28 4.87
N ILE A 11 -3.24 10.35 5.46
CA ILE A 11 -1.89 10.82 5.19
C ILE A 11 -1.22 11.04 6.54
N GLU A 12 -0.09 10.38 6.77
CA GLU A 12 0.67 10.50 8.02
C GLU A 12 2.16 10.70 7.77
N ASP A 13 2.82 11.36 8.73
CA ASP A 13 4.28 11.53 8.77
C ASP A 13 4.89 10.39 9.60
N GLY A 14 4.70 9.16 9.10
CA GLY A 14 5.06 7.91 9.78
C GLY A 14 4.98 6.73 8.83
N ILE A 15 5.27 5.52 9.34
CA ILE A 15 5.23 4.29 8.55
C ILE A 15 3.77 3.96 8.22
N LYS A 16 3.49 3.70 6.95
CA LYS A 16 2.14 3.36 6.44
C LYS A 16 1.59 2.07 7.07
N VAL A 17 2.45 1.07 7.23
CA VAL A 17 2.09 -0.25 7.79
C VAL A 17 2.05 -0.16 9.31
N GLY A 18 0.93 -0.57 9.91
CA GLY A 18 0.73 -0.49 11.36
C GLY A 18 0.50 0.93 11.90
N GLY A 19 0.48 1.94 11.01
CA GLY A 19 0.19 3.34 11.33
C GLY A 19 -1.30 3.63 11.52
N ILE A 20 -1.63 4.92 11.52
CA ILE A 20 -3.01 5.42 11.73
C ILE A 20 -3.94 4.88 10.65
N GLY A 21 -3.48 4.85 9.39
CA GLY A 21 -4.25 4.32 8.27
C GLY A 21 -4.71 2.88 8.51
N THR A 22 -3.83 2.05 9.11
CA THR A 22 -4.12 0.64 9.38
C THR A 22 -5.24 0.50 10.40
N ARG A 23 -5.26 1.35 11.43
CA ARG A 23 -6.33 1.38 12.42
C ARG A 23 -7.65 1.84 11.82
N VAL A 24 -7.64 2.88 11.00
CA VAL A 24 -8.84 3.35 10.29
C VAL A 24 -9.40 2.25 9.40
N ARG A 25 -8.56 1.47 8.72
CA ARG A 25 -9.03 0.31 7.93
C ARG A 25 -9.76 -0.71 8.79
N GLN A 26 -9.21 -1.05 9.95
CA GLN A 26 -9.84 -2.00 10.88
C GLN A 26 -11.21 -1.46 11.32
N ASP A 27 -11.29 -0.19 11.70
CA ASP A 27 -12.55 0.44 12.11
C ASP A 27 -13.60 0.45 11.00
N LEU A 28 -13.21 0.74 9.75
CA LEU A 28 -14.13 0.65 8.61
C LEU A 28 -14.63 -0.77 8.38
N ARG A 29 -13.76 -1.78 8.55
CA ARG A 29 -14.15 -3.19 8.42
C ARG A 29 -15.08 -3.64 9.53
N ASP A 30 -14.79 -3.28 10.77
CA ASP A 30 -15.63 -3.61 11.94
C ASP A 30 -17.01 -2.94 11.82
N ALA A 31 -17.07 -1.73 11.27
CA ALA A 31 -18.31 -1.00 11.00
C ALA A 31 -19.03 -1.42 9.70
N GLN A 32 -18.52 -2.42 8.97
CA GLN A 32 -19.07 -2.88 7.68
C GLN A 32 -19.20 -1.76 6.63
N VAL A 33 -18.25 -0.83 6.62
CA VAL A 33 -18.19 0.27 5.65
C VAL A 33 -17.24 -0.11 4.51
N ASP A 34 -17.79 -0.23 3.31
CA ASP A 34 -17.05 -0.66 2.10
C ASP A 34 -16.43 0.50 1.29
N THR A 35 -16.42 1.72 1.85
CA THR A 35 -15.76 2.86 1.21
C THR A 35 -14.27 2.57 0.99
N ALA A 36 -13.78 2.82 -0.22
CA ALA A 36 -12.37 2.66 -0.55
C ALA A 36 -11.49 3.52 0.36
N LEU A 37 -10.44 2.93 0.91
CA LEU A 37 -9.46 3.60 1.78
C LEU A 37 -8.06 3.49 1.17
N THR A 38 -7.45 4.65 0.89
CA THR A 38 -6.01 4.76 0.58
C THR A 38 -5.25 5.25 1.80
N GLU A 39 -4.11 4.63 2.09
CA GLU A 39 -3.20 5.08 3.15
C GLU A 39 -1.90 5.56 2.53
N ILE A 40 -1.43 6.68 3.02
CA ILE A 40 -0.24 7.36 2.54
C ILE A 40 0.65 7.60 3.74
N GLY A 41 1.86 7.06 3.67
CA GLY A 41 2.89 7.14 4.70
C GLY A 41 4.19 6.56 4.15
N LEU A 42 5.25 6.66 4.94
CA LEU A 42 6.58 6.15 4.61
C LEU A 42 6.57 4.62 4.45
N PRO A 43 7.51 4.07 3.65
CA PRO A 43 7.67 2.62 3.52
C PRO A 43 8.09 2.00 4.86
N ASP A 44 7.80 0.70 5.01
CA ASP A 44 8.22 -0.10 6.17
C ASP A 44 9.63 -0.66 5.94
N GLU A 45 10.58 0.23 5.74
CA GLU A 45 11.99 -0.09 5.52
C GLU A 45 12.89 1.05 6.00
N PHE A 46 14.18 0.76 6.15
CA PHE A 46 15.15 1.81 6.45
C PHE A 46 15.34 2.70 5.23
N ILE A 47 15.25 4.01 5.47
CA ILE A 47 15.46 5.04 4.45
C ILE A 47 16.90 5.51 4.54
N ASP A 48 17.60 5.51 3.41
CA ASP A 48 18.96 6.03 3.31
C ASP A 48 19.03 7.51 3.69
N HIS A 49 20.20 7.96 4.14
CA HIS A 49 20.39 9.36 4.49
C HIS A 49 20.29 10.23 3.23
N ALA A 50 19.26 11.07 3.19
CA ALA A 50 19.03 12.04 2.13
C ALA A 50 18.33 13.28 2.72
N THR A 51 18.18 14.32 1.91
CA THR A 51 17.34 15.45 2.29
C THR A 51 15.87 15.03 2.38
N ARG A 52 15.06 15.75 3.15
CA ARG A 52 13.62 15.47 3.26
C ARG A 52 12.93 15.42 1.90
N ASN A 53 13.30 16.29 0.97
CA ASN A 53 12.64 16.34 -0.34
C ASN A 53 12.97 15.09 -1.17
N GLU A 54 14.23 14.65 -1.16
CA GLU A 54 14.65 13.41 -1.82
C GLU A 54 13.90 12.21 -1.23
N ILE A 55 13.83 12.11 0.11
CA ILE A 55 13.06 11.04 0.78
C ILE A 55 11.60 11.02 0.32
N LEU A 56 10.95 12.19 0.23
CA LEU A 56 9.56 12.27 -0.20
C LEU A 56 9.39 11.98 -1.70
N GLU A 57 10.36 12.33 -2.53
CA GLU A 57 10.38 11.98 -3.95
C GLU A 57 10.53 10.46 -4.14
N ASP A 58 11.51 9.85 -3.47
CA ASP A 58 11.80 8.42 -3.54
C ASP A 58 10.64 7.57 -3.01
N ALA A 59 10.03 8.00 -1.90
CA ALA A 59 8.83 7.34 -1.35
C ALA A 59 7.54 7.63 -2.14
N GLY A 60 7.58 8.50 -3.15
CA GLY A 60 6.40 8.91 -3.92
C GLY A 60 5.38 9.73 -3.13
N LEU A 61 5.83 10.42 -2.09
CA LEU A 61 5.04 11.21 -1.13
C LEU A 61 5.07 12.72 -1.39
N THR A 62 5.47 13.15 -2.59
CA THR A 62 5.31 14.55 -2.98
C THR A 62 3.84 14.94 -3.11
N ALA A 63 3.52 16.20 -2.84
CA ALA A 63 2.15 16.71 -2.97
C ALA A 63 1.58 16.47 -4.38
N GLN A 64 2.41 16.63 -5.42
CA GLN A 64 2.02 16.40 -6.81
C GLN A 64 1.73 14.91 -7.08
N ALA A 65 2.58 14.00 -6.60
CA ALA A 65 2.37 12.57 -6.75
C ALA A 65 1.10 12.11 -6.04
N ILE A 66 0.90 12.56 -4.79
CA ILE A 66 -0.29 12.28 -3.99
C ILE A 66 -1.55 12.78 -4.70
N ALA A 67 -1.58 14.05 -5.11
CA ALA A 67 -2.74 14.64 -5.78
C ALA A 67 -3.08 13.91 -7.09
N ARG A 68 -2.08 13.66 -7.95
CA ARG A 68 -2.26 12.88 -9.18
C ARG A 68 -2.81 11.49 -8.88
N ASN A 69 -2.31 10.85 -7.83
CA ASN A 69 -2.73 9.52 -7.45
C ASN A 69 -4.19 9.49 -6.98
N ILE A 70 -4.60 10.44 -6.15
CA ILE A 70 -5.97 10.54 -5.63
C ILE A 70 -6.95 10.87 -6.77
N VAL A 71 -6.62 11.84 -7.63
CA VAL A 71 -7.46 12.19 -8.78
C VAL A 71 -7.70 10.99 -9.68
N ALA A 72 -6.65 10.21 -9.99
CA ALA A 72 -6.76 9.00 -10.80
C ALA A 72 -7.72 7.96 -10.20
N GLN A 73 -7.75 7.83 -8.87
CA GLN A 73 -8.71 6.94 -8.18
C GLN A 73 -10.15 7.47 -8.27
N VAL A 74 -10.35 8.78 -8.04
CA VAL A 74 -11.69 9.39 -8.08
C VAL A 74 -12.33 9.31 -9.46
N VAL A 75 -11.54 9.47 -10.53
CA VAL A 75 -12.02 9.37 -11.92
C VAL A 75 -12.07 7.93 -12.45
N GLY A 76 -11.67 6.94 -11.65
CA GLY A 76 -11.74 5.51 -12.01
C GLY A 76 -10.66 5.04 -12.99
N SER A 77 -9.57 5.79 -13.17
CA SER A 77 -8.47 5.41 -14.08
C SER A 77 -7.42 4.50 -13.43
N ARG A 78 -7.60 4.12 -12.15
CA ARG A 78 -6.88 3.01 -11.51
C ARG A 78 -7.84 1.96 -10.98
N ILE A 79 -7.70 0.75 -11.49
CA ILE A 79 -8.33 -0.46 -10.95
C ILE A 79 -7.32 -1.13 -9.99
N PRO A 80 -7.75 -1.64 -8.82
CA PRO A 80 -6.88 -2.43 -7.95
C PRO A 80 -6.27 -3.59 -8.75
N HIS A 81 -4.94 -3.72 -8.71
CA HIS A 81 -4.28 -4.89 -9.29
C HIS A 81 -4.61 -6.11 -8.43
N ALA A 82 -5.57 -6.93 -8.87
CA ALA A 82 -5.71 -8.28 -8.35
C ALA A 82 -4.45 -9.06 -8.75
N ARG A 83 -3.82 -9.75 -7.78
CA ARG A 83 -2.73 -10.68 -8.08
C ARG A 83 -3.26 -11.75 -9.03
N SER A 84 -2.62 -11.95 -10.18
CA SER A 84 -2.97 -13.06 -11.07
C SER A 84 -2.75 -14.39 -10.35
N VAL A 85 -3.68 -15.31 -10.50
CA VAL A 85 -3.68 -16.63 -9.83
C VAL A 85 -2.47 -17.49 -10.23
N GLU A 86 -1.77 -17.12 -11.31
CA GLU A 86 -0.65 -17.88 -11.87
C GLU A 86 0.68 -17.72 -11.10
N ALA A 87 0.82 -16.70 -10.25
CA ALA A 87 2.10 -16.40 -9.58
C ALA A 87 2.40 -17.28 -8.34
N SER A 88 1.53 -18.22 -7.97
CA SER A 88 1.72 -19.10 -6.79
C SER A 88 2.14 -20.53 -7.11
N SER A 89 2.44 -20.88 -8.37
CA SER A 89 2.76 -22.27 -8.78
C SER A 89 4.25 -22.58 -8.95
N SER A 90 5.18 -21.66 -8.67
CA SER A 90 6.63 -21.89 -8.85
C SER A 90 7.46 -21.82 -7.57
N THR A 91 7.11 -22.60 -6.53
CA THR A 91 8.10 -23.05 -5.54
C THR A 91 7.70 -24.41 -4.96
N SER A 92 7.94 -25.50 -5.71
CA SER A 92 8.00 -26.85 -5.14
C SER A 92 8.66 -27.84 -6.12
N GLU A 93 9.99 -27.76 -6.29
CA GLU A 93 10.82 -28.83 -6.85
C GLU A 93 12.31 -28.48 -6.60
N ALA A 94 13.22 -29.27 -6.03
CA ALA A 94 13.23 -30.59 -5.43
C ALA A 94 14.52 -30.69 -4.56
N THR A 95 14.42 -31.29 -3.37
CA THR A 95 15.59 -31.80 -2.66
C THR A 95 16.00 -33.12 -3.32
N LYS A 96 17.19 -33.17 -3.94
CA LYS A 96 17.81 -34.45 -4.35
C LYS A 96 18.72 -34.95 -3.22
N PRO A 97 18.67 -36.24 -2.83
CA PRO A 97 19.62 -36.78 -1.86
C PRO A 97 20.96 -37.02 -2.56
N SER A 98 22.06 -36.51 -1.99
CA SER A 98 23.41 -36.89 -2.43
C SER A 98 23.84 -38.14 -1.68
N THR A 99 24.08 -39.20 -2.44
CA THR A 99 24.68 -40.47 -2.02
C THR A 99 26.09 -40.27 -1.47
N ILE A 100 26.39 -40.96 -0.37
CA ILE A 100 27.73 -41.11 0.21
C ILE A 100 28.51 -42.12 -0.64
N SER A 101 29.72 -41.75 -1.05
CA SER A 101 30.80 -42.66 -1.42
C SER A 101 31.99 -42.40 -0.50
#